data_AF-A0A5C5YKP9-F1
#
_entry.id   AF-A0A5C5YKP9-F1
#
_cell.length_a   1.000
_cell.length_b   1.000
_cell.length_c   1.000
_cell.angle_alpha   90.00
_cell.angle_beta   90.00
_cell.angle_gamma   90.00
#
_symmetry.space_group_name_H-M   'P 1'
#
loop_
_entity.id
_entity.type
_entity.pdbx_description
1 polymer ?
#
loop_
_entity_poly.entity_id
_entity_poly.type
_entity_poly.pdbx_seq_one_letter_code
_entity_poly.pdbx_strand_id
1 'polypeptide(L)'
;MPRQARGEVLDPSQVQVVHRTQRCVRRVGLFGGDPLTGNSYEHRRGWIRDRLEFLASVFAIDCLTSSVMHNHIHLALRNRPLRQKLIVRCLASERIAEGRVPTTGSGVVADGVAAG
;
A
#
# COMPACT_ATOMS: atom_id res chain seq x y z
N MET A 1 -21.62 14.76 -9.69
CA MET A 1 -22.10 13.92 -8.56
C MET A 1 -20.99 13.81 -7.53
N PRO A 2 -21.26 14.06 -6.24
CA PRO A 2 -20.29 13.80 -5.18
C PRO A 2 -19.94 12.30 -5.14
N ARG A 3 -18.73 11.94 -4.70
CA ARG A 3 -18.45 10.53 -4.40
C ARG A 3 -19.34 10.10 -3.23
N GLN A 4 -19.97 8.94 -3.36
CA GLN A 4 -20.67 8.29 -2.26
C GLN A 4 -19.73 8.09 -1.06
N ALA A 5 -20.29 8.15 0.15
CA ALA A 5 -19.51 7.92 1.34
C ALA A 5 -18.94 6.49 1.31
N ARG A 6 -17.69 6.31 1.74
CA ARG A 6 -17.05 4.99 1.67
C ARG A 6 -17.81 3.94 2.48
N GLY A 7 -18.43 4.33 3.60
CA GLY A 7 -19.23 3.43 4.43
C GLY A 7 -20.58 3.02 3.82
N GLU A 8 -21.06 3.73 2.79
CA GLU A 8 -22.26 3.32 2.04
C GLU A 8 -21.94 2.28 0.98
N VAL A 9 -20.71 2.29 0.46
CA VAL A 9 -20.27 1.42 -0.66
C VAL A 9 -19.46 0.22 -0.17
N LEU A 10 -18.80 0.35 0.98
CA LEU A 10 -17.91 -0.68 1.53
C LEU A 10 -18.44 -1.22 2.84
N ASP A 11 -18.56 -2.54 2.90
CA ASP A 11 -18.87 -3.26 4.13
C ASP A 11 -17.54 -3.65 4.81
N PRO A 12 -17.25 -3.15 6.03
CA PRO A 12 -16.01 -3.47 6.74
C PRO A 12 -15.94 -4.94 7.18
N SER A 13 -17.06 -5.67 7.24
CA SER A 13 -17.09 -7.07 7.65
C SER A 13 -16.78 -8.05 6.50
N GLN A 14 -16.87 -7.59 5.25
CA GLN A 14 -16.73 -8.42 4.06
C GLN A 14 -15.39 -8.18 3.36
N VAL A 15 -14.87 -9.24 2.72
CA VAL A 15 -13.73 -9.12 1.81
C VAL A 15 -14.22 -8.55 0.48
N GLN A 16 -13.70 -7.38 0.11
CA GLN A 16 -14.06 -6.65 -1.09
C GLN A 16 -12.80 -6.17 -1.82
N VAL A 17 -12.84 -6.25 -3.15
CA VAL A 17 -11.81 -5.70 -4.03
C VAL A 17 -12.32 -4.38 -4.58
N VAL A 18 -11.53 -3.32 -4.41
CA VAL A 18 -11.90 -1.97 -4.78
C VAL A 18 -10.84 -1.35 -5.67
N HIS A 19 -11.30 -0.69 -6.73
CA HIS A 19 -10.45 0.20 -7.50
C HIS A 19 -10.49 1.60 -6.88
N ARG A 20 -9.31 2.15 -6.61
CA ARG A 20 -9.14 3.48 -6.03
C ARG A 20 -8.24 4.29 -6.94
N THR A 21 -8.70 5.50 -7.23
CA THR A 21 -7.99 6.44 -8.08
C THR A 21 -7.81 7.75 -7.35
N GLN A 22 -6.59 8.28 -7.40
CA GLN A 22 -6.28 9.59 -6.84
C GLN A 22 -5.53 10.41 -7.88
N ARG A 23 -6.00 11.64 -8.08
CA ARG A 23 -5.38 12.61 -8.97
C ARG A 23 -4.65 13.65 -8.14
N CYS A 24 -3.51 14.09 -8.62
CA CYS A 24 -2.81 15.22 -8.02
C CYS A 24 -3.55 16.51 -8.32
N VAL A 25 -3.36 17.50 -7.45
CA VAL A 25 -3.85 18.86 -7.67
C VAL A 25 -3.11 19.50 -8.85
N ARG A 26 -3.70 20.56 -9.42
CA ARG A 26 -3.18 21.21 -10.63
C ARG A 26 -1.72 21.62 -10.43
N ARG A 27 -0.87 21.31 -11.43
CA ARG A 27 0.59 21.60 -11.45
C ARG A 27 1.43 20.84 -10.40
N VAL A 28 0.90 19.79 -9.79
CA VAL A 28 1.68 18.88 -8.95
C VAL A 28 1.68 17.51 -9.62
N GLY A 29 2.87 16.97 -9.87
CA GLY A 29 3.07 15.61 -10.37
C GLY A 29 3.59 14.68 -9.27
N LEU A 30 3.26 13.39 -9.38
CA LEU A 30 3.84 12.33 -8.55
C LEU A 30 5.33 12.14 -8.84
N PHE A 31 5.69 12.16 -10.13
CA PHE A 31 7.03 12.02 -10.66
C PHE A 31 7.09 12.68 -12.05
N GLY A 32 8.28 12.73 -12.65
CA GLY A 32 8.52 13.39 -13.94
C GLY A 32 9.18 14.75 -13.82
N GLY A 33 9.42 15.39 -14.96
CA GLY A 33 9.98 16.73 -15.03
C GLY A 33 8.93 17.80 -14.74
N ASP A 34 9.24 18.75 -13.87
CA ASP A 34 8.45 19.96 -13.69
C ASP A 34 8.83 21.01 -14.73
N PRO A 35 7.92 21.40 -15.65
CA PRO A 35 8.22 22.38 -16.69
C PRO A 35 8.53 23.79 -16.16
N LEU A 36 8.09 24.14 -14.95
CA LEU A 36 8.30 25.48 -14.39
C LEU A 36 9.68 25.61 -13.73
N THR A 37 10.10 24.59 -12.99
CA THR A 37 11.38 24.61 -12.26
C THR A 37 12.51 23.88 -13.00
N GLY A 38 12.21 23.08 -14.01
CA GLY A 38 13.17 22.23 -14.72
C GLY A 38 13.64 21.01 -13.92
N ASN A 39 13.15 20.82 -12.69
CA ASN A 39 13.57 19.72 -11.82
C ASN A 39 12.95 18.39 -12.25
N SER A 40 13.76 17.32 -12.20
CA SER A 40 13.29 15.95 -12.42
C SER A 40 12.97 15.25 -11.10
N TYR A 41 11.75 14.72 -11.00
CA TYR A 41 11.25 13.97 -9.85
C TYR A 41 11.08 12.48 -10.13
N GLU A 42 11.73 11.94 -11.17
CA GLU A 42 11.65 10.51 -11.52
C GLU A 42 12.06 9.57 -10.37
N HIS A 43 12.98 10.01 -9.51
CA HIS A 43 13.40 9.26 -8.32
C HIS A 43 12.23 8.90 -7.37
N ARG A 44 11.14 9.68 -7.38
CA ARG A 44 9.97 9.45 -6.53
C ARG A 44 9.21 8.19 -6.91
N ARG A 45 9.38 7.67 -8.13
CA ARG A 45 8.66 6.47 -8.60
C ARG A 45 8.94 5.25 -7.72
N GLY A 46 10.20 5.07 -7.30
CA GLY A 46 10.59 4.03 -6.35
C GLY A 46 9.97 4.26 -4.97
N TRP A 47 10.12 5.47 -4.44
CA TRP A 47 9.59 5.84 -3.12
C TRP A 47 8.08 5.65 -3.00
N ILE A 48 7.33 5.95 -4.07
CA ILE A 48 5.88 5.74 -4.11
C ILE A 48 5.57 4.24 -4.00
N ARG A 49 6.30 3.37 -4.70
CA ARG A 49 6.12 1.92 -4.61
C ARG A 49 6.44 1.41 -3.20
N ASP A 50 7.60 1.78 -2.67
CA ASP A 50 8.05 1.34 -1.33
C ASP A 50 7.05 1.80 -0.25
N ARG A 51 6.54 3.03 -0.41
CA ARG A 51 5.52 3.56 0.50
C ARG A 51 4.20 2.80 0.39
N LEU A 52 3.75 2.43 -0.81
CA LEU A 52 2.53 1.63 -0.98
C LEU A 52 2.67 0.25 -0.35
N GLU A 53 3.82 -0.39 -0.51
CA GLU A 53 4.11 -1.69 0.11
C GLU A 53 4.13 -1.60 1.64
N PHE A 54 4.81 -0.58 2.19
CA PHE A 54 4.80 -0.31 3.62
C PHE A 54 3.38 -0.09 4.14
N LEU A 55 2.58 0.76 3.48
CA LEU A 55 1.20 1.03 3.90
C LEU A 55 0.32 -0.23 3.80
N ALA A 56 0.53 -1.08 2.80
CA ALA A 56 -0.17 -2.35 2.68
C ALA A 56 0.10 -3.29 3.87
N SER A 57 1.37 -3.33 4.33
CA SER A 57 1.75 -4.09 5.52
C SER A 57 1.08 -3.61 6.81
N VAL A 58 0.86 -2.29 6.93
CA VAL A 58 0.30 -1.67 8.14
C VAL A 58 -1.23 -1.69 8.15
N PHE A 59 -1.90 -1.52 7.01
CA PHE A 59 -3.36 -1.32 6.96
C PHE A 59 -4.19 -2.59 6.73
N ALA A 60 -3.60 -3.78 6.81
CA ALA A 60 -4.31 -5.05 6.56
C ALA A 60 -5.00 -5.07 5.19
N ILE A 61 -4.38 -4.44 4.19
CA ILE A 61 -4.84 -4.38 2.81
C ILE A 61 -3.83 -5.11 1.92
N ASP A 62 -4.31 -5.82 0.91
CA ASP A 62 -3.45 -6.34 -0.14
C ASP A 62 -3.53 -5.40 -1.36
N CYS A 63 -2.39 -4.92 -1.83
CA CYS A 63 -2.28 -4.19 -3.08
C CYS A 63 -2.12 -5.19 -4.23
N LEU A 64 -3.20 -5.45 -4.98
CA LEU A 64 -3.21 -6.43 -6.07
C LEU A 64 -2.50 -5.89 -7.32
N THR A 65 -2.78 -4.63 -7.65
CA THR A 65 -2.10 -3.94 -8.74
C THR A 65 -2.03 -2.45 -8.46
N SER A 66 -0.96 -1.81 -8.92
CA SER A 66 -0.77 -0.37 -8.88
C SER A 66 -0.28 0.12 -10.24
N SER A 67 -0.89 1.21 -10.72
CA SER A 67 -0.41 1.93 -11.90
C SER A 67 -0.20 3.39 -11.50
N VAL A 68 1.05 3.83 -11.54
CA VAL A 68 1.47 5.18 -11.14
C VAL A 68 1.81 5.95 -12.41
N MET A 69 1.06 7.00 -12.68
CA MET A 69 1.25 7.94 -13.78
C MET A 69 1.66 9.31 -13.22
N HIS A 70 2.17 10.20 -14.08
CA HIS A 70 2.72 11.49 -13.62
C HIS A 70 1.72 12.32 -12.81
N ASN A 71 0.42 12.27 -13.13
CA ASN A 71 -0.62 13.10 -12.52
C ASN A 71 -1.67 12.31 -11.73
N HIS A 72 -1.64 10.98 -11.76
CA HIS A 72 -2.62 10.16 -11.06
C HIS A 72 -2.11 8.75 -10.77
N ILE A 73 -2.76 8.12 -9.80
CA ILE A 73 -2.48 6.75 -9.40
C ILE A 73 -3.76 5.93 -9.41
N HIS A 74 -3.65 4.70 -9.89
CA HIS A 74 -4.67 3.67 -9.85
C HIS A 74 -4.21 2.54 -8.94
N LEU A 75 -5.04 2.15 -7.98
CA LEU A 75 -4.77 1.08 -7.03
C LEU A 75 -5.94 0.08 -7.02
N ALA A 76 -5.67 -1.20 -7.22
CA ALA A 76 -6.62 -2.26 -6.90
C ALA A 76 -6.27 -2.82 -5.52
N LEU A 77 -7.15 -2.59 -4.55
CA LEU A 77 -6.94 -2.94 -3.16
C LEU A 77 -7.95 -3.99 -2.73
N ARG A 78 -7.51 -4.97 -1.95
CA ARG A 78 -8.38 -5.93 -1.25
C ARG A 78 -8.27 -5.71 0.25
N ASN A 79 -9.38 -5.55 0.95
CA ASN A 79 -9.37 -5.53 2.42
C ASN A 79 -9.25 -6.97 2.97
N ARG A 80 -8.61 -7.13 4.13
CA ARG A 80 -8.59 -8.41 4.87
C ARG A 80 -9.07 -8.19 6.31
N PRO A 81 -10.39 -8.17 6.55
CA PRO A 81 -10.95 -7.90 7.88
C PRO A 81 -10.48 -8.89 8.96
N LEU A 82 -10.21 -10.15 8.59
CA LEU A 82 -9.64 -11.15 9.51
C LEU A 82 -8.19 -10.84 9.91
N ARG A 83 -7.38 -10.31 8.99
CA ARG A 83 -5.97 -9.93 9.24
C ARG A 83 -5.88 -8.62 10.02
N GLN A 84 -6.87 -7.75 9.88
CA GLN A 84 -6.93 -6.48 10.59
C GLN A 84 -6.98 -6.64 12.11
N LYS A 85 -7.73 -7.64 12.61
CA LYS A 85 -7.76 -7.98 14.05
C LYS A 85 -6.38 -8.39 14.58
N LEU A 86 -5.59 -9.10 13.76
CA LEU A 86 -4.23 -9.51 14.11
C LEU A 86 -3.24 -8.33 14.07
N ILE A 87 -3.37 -7.44 13.08
CA ILE A 87 -2.52 -6.25 12.96
C ILE A 87 -2.78 -5.25 14.09
N VAL A 88 -4.03 -4.97 14.46
CA VAL A 88 -4.34 -4.10 15.61
C VAL A 88 -3.74 -4.67 16.89
N ARG A 89 -3.81 -6.00 17.08
CA ARG A 89 -3.18 -6.68 18.21
C ARG A 89 -1.64 -6.63 18.17
N CYS A 90 -1.03 -6.73 16.98
CA CYS A 90 0.42 -6.60 16.81
C CYS A 90 0.91 -5.16 17.00
N LEU A 91 0.19 -4.17 16.47
CA LEU A 91 0.50 -2.75 16.64
C LEU A 91 0.29 -2.28 18.09
N ALA A 92 -0.66 -2.87 18.82
CA ALA A 92 -0.81 -2.66 20.25
C ALA A 92 0.27 -3.36 21.10
N SER A 93 1.10 -4.22 20.49
CA SER A 93 2.25 -4.82 21.19
C SER A 93 3.47 -3.92 21.07
N GLU A 94 4.22 -3.77 22.16
CA GLU A 94 5.39 -2.86 22.29
C GLU A 94 6.48 -3.12 21.22
N ARG A 95 6.49 -4.29 20.59
CA ARG A 95 7.45 -4.67 19.54
C ARG A 95 7.42 -3.77 18.30
N ILE A 96 6.28 -3.18 17.95
CA ILE A 96 6.22 -2.23 16.82
C ILE A 96 6.61 -0.81 17.26
N ALA A 97 6.45 -0.44 18.53
CA ALA A 97 6.95 0.84 19.06
C ALA A 97 8.48 0.94 18.97
N GLU A 98 9.18 -0.20 19.01
CA GLU A 98 10.63 -0.32 18.79
C GLU A 98 11.03 -0.40 17.31
N GLY A 99 10.08 -0.24 16.37
CA GLY A 99 10.35 -0.28 14.93
C GLY A 99 10.55 -1.68 14.34
N ARG A 100 10.32 -2.75 15.11
CA ARG A 100 10.46 -4.13 14.61
C ARG A 100 9.12 -4.65 14.09
N VAL A 101 8.85 -4.44 12.80
CA VAL A 101 7.66 -4.99 12.14
C VAL A 101 7.78 -6.52 12.12
N PRO A 102 6.77 -7.28 12.60
CA PRO A 102 6.78 -8.72 12.50
C PRO A 102 6.70 -9.10 11.02
N THR A 103 7.80 -9.61 10.47
CA THR A 103 7.81 -10.25 9.17
C THR A 103 6.83 -11.41 9.25
N THR A 104 5.68 -11.28 8.59
CA THR A 104 4.77 -12.42 8.47
C THR A 104 5.53 -13.47 7.69
N GLY A 105 5.99 -14.52 8.38
CA GLY A 105 6.67 -15.65 7.77
C GLY A 105 5.79 -16.26 6.69
N SER A 106 6.06 -15.88 5.43
CA SER A 106 5.86 -16.76 4.31
C SER A 106 6.88 -17.87 4.49
N GLY A 107 6.47 -18.98 5.09
CA GLY A 107 7.20 -20.23 4.99
C GLY A 107 7.28 -20.63 3.53
N VAL A 108 8.30 -20.14 2.83
CA VAL A 108 8.92 -20.92 1.77
C VAL A 108 9.89 -21.81 2.53
N VAL A 109 9.49 -23.08 2.65
CA VAL A 109 10.37 -24.18 2.99
C VAL A 109 11.45 -24.18 1.90
N ALA A 110 12.61 -23.60 2.20
CA ALA A 110 13.83 -24.00 1.53
C ALA A 110 14.31 -25.21 2.33
N ASP A 111 13.81 -26.39 1.92
CA ASP A 111 14.35 -27.66 2.36
C ASP A 111 15.87 -27.63 2.21
N GLY A 112 16.54 -28.16 3.23
CA GLY A 112 17.98 -28.19 3.31
C GLY A 112 18.59 -28.92 2.12
N VAL A 113 19.65 -28.33 1.57
CA VAL A 113 20.74 -29.08 0.95
C VAL A 113 21.98 -28.76 1.77
N ALA A 114 22.21 -29.60 2.78
CA ALA A 114 23.53 -29.85 3.32
C ALA A 114 23.86 -31.31 2.97
N ALA A 115 24.78 -31.53 2.03
CA ALA A 115 25.69 -32.68 1.92
C ALA A 115 26.39 -32.64 0.55
N GLY A 116 27.72 -32.54 0.57
CA GLY A 116 28.59 -32.59 -0.60
C GLY A 116 29.86 -31.78 -0.39
#